data_AF-A0A526Z5A6-F1
#
_entry.id   AF-A0A526Z5A6-F1
#
_cell.length_a   1.000
_cell.length_b   1.000
_cell.length_c   1.000
_cell.angle_alpha   90.00
_cell.angle_beta   90.00
_cell.angle_gamma   90.00
#
_symmetry.space_group_name_H-M   'P 1'
#
loop_
_entity.id
_entity.type
_entity.pdbx_description
1 polymer ?
#
loop_
_entity_poly.entity_id
_entity_poly.type
_entity_poly.pdbx_seq_one_letter_code
_entity_poly.pdbx_strand_id
1 'polypeptide(L)'
;MSVLDRLGQRFLFAFDPEAAHGLSIATLKCGLPIGGRPVRDDRLKVSVCGIDFPNPLGMAAGYDKNAEVPDALLGLGFGFAEVGTITPLPQAGNPK
;
A
#
# COMPACT_ATOMS: atom_id res chain seq x y z
N MET A 1 17.65 -11.79 -2.49
CA MET A 1 17.68 -10.76 -1.45
C MET A 1 19.11 -10.32 -1.20
N SER A 2 19.37 -9.04 -1.45
CA SER A 2 20.63 -8.36 -1.18
C SER A 2 20.92 -8.33 0.33
N VAL A 3 22.17 -8.03 0.72
CA VAL A 3 22.53 -7.83 2.14
C VAL A 3 21.74 -6.67 2.75
N LEU A 4 21.48 -5.64 1.95
CA LEU A 4 20.64 -4.50 2.33
C LEU A 4 19.21 -4.95 2.65
N ASP A 5 18.61 -5.81 1.82
CA ASP A 5 17.25 -6.30 2.03
C ASP A 5 17.14 -7.06 3.37
N ARG A 6 18.14 -7.89 3.70
CA ARG A 6 18.15 -8.67 4.94
C ARG A 6 18.33 -7.79 6.17
N LEU A 7 19.20 -6.80 6.10
CA LEU A 7 19.39 -5.85 7.20
C LEU A 7 18.15 -4.96 7.38
N GLY A 8 17.57 -4.48 6.28
CA GLY A 8 16.33 -3.72 6.28
C GLY A 8 15.16 -4.53 6.85
N GLN A 9 15.00 -5.79 6.44
CA GLN A 9 13.96 -6.68 6.96
C GLN A 9 14.12 -6.93 8.47
N ARG A 10 15.35 -7.18 8.94
CA ARG A 10 15.63 -7.33 10.38
C ARG A 10 15.30 -6.07 11.16
N PHE A 11 15.59 -4.90 10.61
CA PHE A 11 15.25 -3.62 11.21
C PHE A 11 13.73 -3.40 11.25
N LEU A 12 13.03 -3.65 10.14
CA LEU A 12 11.57 -3.54 10.06
C LEU A 12 10.86 -4.48 11.04
N PHE A 13 11.35 -5.71 11.20
CA PHE A 13 10.79 -6.68 12.15
C PHE A 13 11.13 -6.41 13.62
N ALA A 14 11.95 -5.40 13.91
CA ALA A 14 12.17 -4.94 15.27
C ALA A 14 11.07 -3.99 15.77
N PHE A 15 10.23 -3.45 14.88
CA PHE A 15 9.11 -2.58 15.25
C PHE A 15 7.87 -3.39 15.64
N ASP A 16 7.07 -2.82 16.54
CA ASP A 16 5.67 -3.22 16.66
C ASP A 16 4.98 -3.11 15.29
N PRO A 17 4.23 -4.14 14.83
CA PRO A 17 3.62 -4.13 13.51
C PRO A 17 2.70 -2.94 13.25
N GLU A 18 1.96 -2.46 14.26
CA GLU A 18 1.05 -1.34 14.09
C GLU A 18 1.82 -0.01 14.03
N ALA A 19 2.88 0.13 14.83
CA ALA A 19 3.79 1.28 14.71
C ALA A 19 4.48 1.32 13.33
N ALA A 20 4.95 0.16 12.83
CA ALA A 20 5.55 0.05 11.50
C ALA A 20 4.53 0.40 10.40
N HIS A 21 3.29 -0.05 10.55
CA HIS A 21 2.21 0.29 9.64
C HIS A 21 1.92 1.80 9.64
N GLY A 22 1.77 2.42 10.81
CA GLY A 22 1.56 3.87 10.93
C GLY A 22 2.70 4.68 10.33
N LEU A 23 3.96 4.24 10.52
CA LEU A 23 5.12 4.85 9.89
C LEU A 23 5.07 4.75 8.36
N SER A 24 4.62 3.61 7.82
CA SER A 24 4.49 3.43 6.38
C SER A 24 3.46 4.39 5.77
N ILE A 25 2.31 4.57 6.43
CA ILE A 25 1.29 5.56 6.02
C ILE A 25 1.85 6.98 6.09
N ALA A 26 2.50 7.34 7.20
CA ALA A 26 3.09 8.68 7.36
C ALA A 26 4.15 8.98 6.28
N THR A 27 4.96 7.99 5.93
CA THR A 27 5.98 8.11 4.87
C THR A 27 5.34 8.36 3.50
N LEU A 28 4.27 7.63 3.18
CA LEU A 28 3.51 7.82 1.95
C LEU A 28 2.81 9.18 1.88
N LYS A 29 2.28 9.69 3.00
CA LYS A 29 1.69 11.05 3.08
C LYS A 29 2.73 12.14 2.81
N CYS A 30 3.99 11.90 3.16
CA CYS A 30 5.10 12.80 2.86
C CYS A 30 5.62 12.68 1.41
N GLY A 31 5.00 11.85 0.57
CA GLY A 31 5.43 11.63 -0.81
C GLY A 31 6.68 10.74 -0.95
N LEU A 32 6.98 9.95 0.08
CA LEU A 32 8.08 8.99 0.09
C LEU A 32 7.57 7.54 0.09
N PRO A 33 8.35 6.59 -0.46
CA PRO A 33 9.52 6.82 -1.28
C PRO A 33 9.15 7.54 -2.58
N ILE A 34 10.07 8.36 -3.11
CA ILE A 34 9.93 8.88 -4.47
C ILE A 34 10.08 7.67 -5.40
N GLY A 35 8.97 7.02 -5.72
CA GLY A 35 8.95 5.85 -6.57
C GLY A 35 9.50 6.15 -7.95
N GLY A 36 10.20 5.17 -8.55
CA GLY A 36 10.44 5.20 -9.99
C GLY A 36 9.11 5.13 -10.75
N ARG A 37 9.09 5.64 -11.99
CA ARG A 37 7.90 5.60 -12.84
C ARG A 37 7.37 4.15 -12.92
N PRO A 38 6.09 3.88 -12.61
CA PRO A 38 5.54 2.54 -12.69
C PRO A 38 5.83 1.91 -14.05
N VAL A 39 6.40 0.70 -14.04
CA VAL A 39 6.62 -0.05 -15.27
C VAL A 39 5.25 -0.43 -15.80
N ARG A 40 4.88 0.11 -16.96
CA ARG A 40 3.66 -0.24 -17.67
C ARG A 40 4.04 -1.18 -18.81
N ASP A 41 3.47 -2.36 -18.80
CA ASP A 41 3.64 -3.38 -19.84
C ASP A 41 2.25 -3.81 -20.30
N ASP A 42 1.98 -3.71 -21.59
CA ASP A 42 0.67 -4.06 -22.15
C ASP A 42 0.28 -5.53 -21.87
N ARG A 43 1.27 -6.42 -21.66
CA ARG A 43 1.05 -7.82 -21.29
C ARG A 43 0.44 -8.00 -19.91
N LEU A 44 0.52 -7.00 -19.04
CA LEU A 44 -0.03 -7.05 -17.69
C LEU A 44 -1.45 -6.49 -17.59
N LYS A 45 -1.96 -5.82 -18.63
CA LYS A 45 -3.32 -5.27 -18.61
C LYS A 45 -4.36 -6.37 -18.41
N VAL A 46 -5.31 -6.13 -17.52
CA VAL A 46 -6.41 -7.06 -17.25
C VAL A 46 -7.73 -6.30 -17.22
N SER A 47 -8.79 -6.90 -17.74
CA SER A 47 -10.14 -6.37 -17.67
C SER A 47 -11.00 -7.31 -16.84
N VAL A 48 -11.70 -6.79 -15.84
CA VAL A 48 -12.57 -7.56 -14.94
C VAL A 48 -13.88 -6.82 -14.79
N CYS A 49 -14.99 -7.47 -15.10
CA CYS A 49 -16.33 -6.89 -15.00
C CYS A 49 -16.49 -5.53 -15.74
N GLY A 50 -15.77 -5.34 -16.85
CA GLY A 50 -15.79 -4.08 -17.62
C GLY A 50 -14.92 -2.96 -17.07
N ILE A 51 -14.08 -3.24 -16.06
CA ILE A 51 -13.09 -2.31 -15.51
C ILE A 51 -11.71 -2.73 -16.00
N ASP A 52 -10.98 -1.79 -16.60
CA ASP A 52 -9.62 -2.02 -17.09
C ASP A 52 -8.58 -1.61 -16.04
N PHE A 53 -7.69 -2.55 -15.72
CA PHE A 53 -6.57 -2.35 -14.82
C PHE A 53 -5.26 -2.35 -15.60
N PRO A 54 -4.31 -1.44 -15.28
CA PRO A 54 -3.04 -1.35 -16.00
C PRO A 54 -2.10 -2.51 -15.70
N ASN A 55 -2.31 -3.22 -14.58
CA ASN A 55 -1.63 -4.44 -14.18
C ASN A 55 -2.51 -5.23 -13.17
N PRO A 56 -2.24 -6.52 -12.90
CA PRO A 56 -3.09 -7.35 -12.06
C PRO A 56 -2.73 -7.28 -10.55
N LEU A 57 -1.83 -6.38 -10.15
CA LEU A 57 -1.35 -6.26 -8.77
C LEU A 57 -2.08 -5.11 -8.06
N GLY A 58 -2.69 -5.39 -6.91
CA GLY A 58 -3.38 -4.37 -6.11
C GLY A 58 -2.95 -4.35 -4.66
N MET A 59 -3.17 -3.19 -4.01
CA MET A 59 -3.11 -3.09 -2.55
C MET A 59 -4.46 -3.49 -1.97
N ALA A 60 -4.46 -4.42 -1.02
CA ALA A 60 -5.67 -4.94 -0.40
C ALA A 60 -6.24 -3.98 0.67
N ALA A 61 -7.54 -4.15 0.96
CA ALA A 61 -8.18 -3.51 2.10
C ALA A 61 -7.47 -3.84 3.41
N GLY A 62 -7.62 -2.93 4.38
CA GLY A 62 -6.99 -3.01 5.68
C GLY A 62 -5.62 -2.35 5.75
N TYR A 63 -4.96 -2.09 4.60
CA TYR A 63 -3.77 -1.25 4.55
C TYR A 63 -4.14 0.23 4.74
N ASP A 64 -4.88 0.83 3.81
CA ASP A 64 -5.32 2.22 3.92
C ASP A 64 -6.77 2.30 4.41
N LYS A 65 -6.97 2.14 5.73
CA LYS A 65 -8.30 2.05 6.35
C LYS A 65 -9.12 3.33 6.24
N ASN A 66 -8.46 4.49 6.15
CA ASN A 66 -9.09 5.80 6.19
C ASN A 66 -8.92 6.58 4.88
N ALA A 67 -8.51 5.93 3.79
CA ALA A 67 -8.25 6.53 2.47
C ALA A 67 -7.25 7.71 2.53
N GLU A 68 -6.18 7.57 3.31
CA GLU A 68 -5.17 8.59 3.53
C GLU A 68 -4.14 8.70 2.39
N VAL A 69 -3.86 7.59 1.69
CA VAL A 69 -2.75 7.47 0.73
C VAL A 69 -3.06 6.66 -0.55
N PRO A 70 -4.28 6.66 -1.11
CA PRO A 70 -4.59 5.84 -2.29
C PRO A 70 -3.73 6.20 -3.51
N ASP A 71 -3.52 7.50 -3.77
CA ASP A 71 -2.72 7.96 -4.91
C ASP A 71 -1.24 7.62 -4.75
N ALA A 72 -0.71 7.68 -3.53
CA ALA A 72 0.67 7.31 -3.25
C ALA A 72 0.88 5.81 -3.50
N LEU A 73 -0.07 4.96 -3.10
CA LEU A 73 -0.06 3.53 -3.41
C LEU A 73 -0.08 3.27 -4.92
N LEU A 74 -0.96 3.93 -5.67
CA LEU A 74 -0.95 3.85 -7.14
C LEU A 74 0.37 4.35 -7.74
N GLY A 75 0.97 5.37 -7.13
CA GLY A 75 2.29 5.91 -7.47
C GLY A 75 3.43 4.91 -7.28
N LEU A 76 3.32 3.97 -6.33
CA LEU A 76 4.27 2.86 -6.17
C LEU A 76 4.16 1.80 -7.29
N GLY A 77 3.11 1.86 -8.11
CA GLY A 77 2.91 0.99 -9.26
C GLY A 77 1.82 -0.07 -9.11
N PHE A 78 1.06 -0.05 -8.02
CA PHE A 78 -0.16 -0.86 -7.91
C PHE A 78 -1.15 -0.48 -9.01
N GLY A 79 -1.75 -1.47 -9.66
CA GLY A 79 -2.79 -1.26 -10.67
C GLY A 79 -4.12 -0.82 -10.07
N PHE A 80 -4.35 -1.10 -8.79
CA PHE A 80 -5.48 -0.63 -8.00
C PHE A 80 -5.15 -0.64 -6.50
N ALA A 81 -5.94 0.10 -5.72
CA ALA A 81 -5.88 0.08 -4.25
C ALA A 81 -7.30 -0.01 -3.68
N GLU A 82 -7.52 -0.94 -2.77
CA GLU A 82 -8.78 -1.12 -2.04
C GLU A 82 -8.66 -0.45 -0.67
N VAL A 83 -9.38 0.65 -0.45
CA VAL A 83 -9.38 1.39 0.82
C VAL A 83 -10.40 0.81 1.80
N GLY A 84 -10.23 1.10 3.10
CA GLY A 84 -11.10 0.63 4.16
C GLY A 84 -10.55 -0.60 4.88
N THR A 85 -11.37 -1.42 5.54
CA THR A 85 -12.84 -1.35 5.57
C THR A 85 -13.32 -0.16 6.41
N ILE A 86 -14.24 0.62 5.84
CA ILE A 86 -14.90 1.73 6.53
C ILE A 86 -16.24 1.29 7.12
N THR A 87 -16.65 1.96 8.19
CA THR A 87 -17.97 1.77 8.82
C THR A 87 -18.76 3.07 8.78
N PRO A 88 -20.10 3.05 8.78
CA PRO A 88 -20.90 4.29 8.70
C PRO A 88 -20.61 5.29 9.82
N LEU A 89 -20.20 4.79 10.99
CA LEU A 89 -19.77 5.58 12.14
C LEU A 89 -18.33 5.20 12.54
N PRO A 90 -17.54 6.14 13.10
CA PRO A 90 -16.18 5.85 13.57
C PRO A 90 -16.15 4.80 14.68
N GLN A 91 -15.12 3.96 14.70
CA GLN A 91 -14.89 2.96 15.74
C GLN A 91 -13.44 3.02 16.22
N ALA A 92 -13.22 2.91 17.53
CA ALA A 92 -11.88 2.96 18.13
C ALA A 92 -11.04 1.69 17.88
N GLY A 93 -11.66 0.61 17.40
CA GLY A 93 -11.02 -0.69 17.26
C GLY A 93 -10.89 -1.45 18.59
N ASN A 94 -10.18 -2.58 18.55
CA ASN A 94 -9.92 -3.40 19.72
C ASN A 94 -8.76 -2.83 20.56
N PRO A 95 -8.64 -3.20 21.85
CA PRO A 95 -7.44 -2.94 22.64
C PRO A 95 -6.18 -3.48 21.95
N LYS A 96 -5.08 -2.73 22.05
CA LYS A 96 -3.77 -3.05 21.48
C LYS A 96 -2.90 -3.78 22.50
#